data_AF-A0A9P6XMS1-F1
#
_entry.id   AF-A0A9P6XMS1-F1
#
_cell.length_a   1.000
_cell.length_b   1.000
_cell.length_c   1.000
_cell.angle_alpha   90.00
_cell.angle_beta   90.00
_cell.angle_gamma   90.00
#
_symmetry.space_group_name_H-M   'P 1'
#
loop_
_entity.id
_entity.type
_entity.pdbx_description
1 polymer ?
#
loop_
_entity_poly.entity_id
_entity_poly.type
_entity_poly.pdbx_seq_one_letter_code
_entity_poly.pdbx_strand_id
1 'polypeptide(L)'
;MEVDSEQFPLGDITDFDTYMDLKPPERGEKAKEVKAKAVVDKSPDKRDYTRRSSEKKNNFFKIIYEKDYKVPQAAEELKIARRTVYDWY
;
A
#
# COMPACT_ATOMS: atom_id res chain seq x y z
N MET A 1 64.79 22.93 15.59
CA MET A 1 63.89 21.80 15.27
C MET A 1 63.42 22.04 13.86
N GLU A 2 63.87 21.21 12.92
CA GLU A 2 63.33 21.18 11.57
C GLU A 2 61.98 20.46 11.64
N VAL A 3 60.91 21.17 11.30
CA VAL A 3 59.54 20.62 11.32
C VAL A 3 59.30 20.02 9.95
N ASP A 4 59.43 18.70 9.86
CA ASP A 4 59.15 17.97 8.63
C ASP A 4 57.68 18.18 8.27
N SER A 5 57.45 18.94 7.21
CA SER A 5 56.13 19.26 6.70
C SER A 5 55.76 18.18 5.71
N GLU A 6 55.58 16.94 6.19
CA GLU A 6 54.87 15.91 5.45
C GLU A 6 53.40 16.32 5.37
N GLN A 7 53.14 17.27 4.49
CA GLN A 7 51.81 17.75 4.18
C GLN A 7 51.16 16.64 3.35
N PHE A 8 50.52 15.70 4.03
CA PHE A 8 49.58 14.79 3.37
C PHE A 8 48.53 15.67 2.69
N PRO A 9 48.47 15.73 1.35
CA PRO A 9 47.33 16.37 0.73
C PRO A 9 46.11 15.59 1.20
N LEU A 10 45.16 16.26 1.84
CA LEU A 10 43.80 15.74 2.07
C LEU A 10 43.04 15.63 0.74
N GLY A 11 43.76 15.26 -0.33
CA GLY A 11 43.28 15.04 -1.67
C GLY A 11 42.68 13.66 -1.74
N ASP A 12 41.57 13.51 -1.04
CA ASP A 12 40.46 12.65 -1.41
C ASP A 12 39.27 13.13 -0.58
N ILE A 13 38.88 14.39 -0.80
CA ILE A 13 37.49 14.78 -0.60
C ILE A 13 36.75 14.01 -1.69
N THR A 14 36.41 12.76 -1.39
CA THR A 14 35.47 12.01 -2.21
C THR A 14 34.20 12.82 -2.20
N ASP A 15 33.98 13.55 -3.29
CA ASP A 15 32.76 14.29 -3.47
C ASP A 15 31.62 13.31 -3.26
N PHE A 16 30.72 13.65 -2.34
CA PHE A 16 29.69 12.73 -1.87
C PHE A 16 28.83 12.25 -3.05
N ASP A 17 28.65 13.11 -4.03
CA ASP A 17 27.94 12.81 -5.27
C ASP A 17 28.70 11.76 -6.12
N THR A 18 30.03 11.86 -6.21
CA THR A 18 30.87 10.85 -6.91
C THR A 18 30.83 9.49 -6.22
N TYR A 19 30.76 9.47 -4.87
CA TYR A 19 30.61 8.22 -4.11
C TYR A 19 29.25 7.55 -4.33
N MET A 20 28.18 8.35 -4.47
CA MET A 20 26.83 7.83 -4.74
C MET A 20 26.71 7.23 -6.14
N ASP A 21 27.38 7.81 -7.14
CA ASP A 21 27.38 7.31 -8.52
C ASP A 21 28.17 6.00 -8.67
N LEU A 22 29.18 5.78 -7.84
CA LEU A 22 29.97 4.55 -7.81
C LEU A 22 29.31 3.40 -7.04
N LYS A 23 28.18 3.66 -6.35
CA LYS A 23 27.47 2.62 -5.62
C LYS A 23 26.81 1.66 -6.62
N PRO A 24 27.22 0.38 -6.67
CA PRO A 24 26.57 -0.58 -7.54
C PRO A 24 25.09 -0.69 -7.15
N PRO A 25 24.16 -0.72 -8.12
CA PRO A 25 22.73 -0.70 -7.84
C PRO A 25 22.37 -1.92 -6.99
N GLU A 26 21.94 -1.67 -5.76
CA GLU A 26 21.38 -2.70 -4.91
C GLU A 26 20.16 -3.28 -5.64
N ARG A 27 20.15 -4.61 -5.77
CA ARG A 27 19.18 -5.34 -6.59
C ARG A 27 17.75 -4.93 -6.25
N GLY A 28 17.14 -4.16 -7.16
CA GLY A 28 15.69 -4.07 -7.37
C GLY A 28 14.95 -3.00 -6.56
N GLU A 29 15.22 -1.71 -6.81
CA GLU A 29 14.27 -0.65 -6.46
C GLU A 29 13.82 0.12 -7.71
N LYS A 30 12.50 0.21 -7.85
CA LYS A 30 11.80 0.76 -9.00
C LYS A 30 12.03 2.28 -9.05
N ALA A 31 12.45 2.77 -10.21
CA ALA A 31 12.65 4.19 -10.49
C ALA A 31 11.44 5.03 -10.04
N LYS A 32 11.71 6.01 -9.18
CA LYS A 32 10.80 7.15 -8.96
C LYS A 32 11.35 8.33 -9.76
N GLU A 33 10.85 8.50 -10.97
CA GLU A 33 10.96 9.77 -11.69
C GLU A 33 9.68 10.59 -11.52
N VAL A 34 9.93 11.90 -11.48
CA VAL A 34 9.05 12.96 -11.02
C VAL A 34 8.05 13.37 -12.10
N LYS A 35 6.78 13.52 -11.69
CA LYS A 35 5.67 14.31 -12.24
C LYS A 35 5.81 14.83 -13.69
N ALA A 36 5.00 14.30 -14.60
CA ALA A 36 3.90 15.04 -15.26
C ALA A 36 3.31 14.25 -16.44
N LYS A 37 2.25 13.51 -16.16
CA LYS A 37 0.97 13.50 -16.86
C LYS A 37 0.12 12.50 -16.09
N ALA A 38 -1.00 12.97 -15.56
CA ALA A 38 -2.02 12.11 -14.97
C ALA A 38 -2.58 11.22 -16.09
N VAL A 39 -1.85 10.15 -16.42
CA VAL A 39 -2.46 8.96 -16.97
C VAL A 39 -3.30 8.46 -15.80
N VAL A 40 -4.61 8.69 -15.88
CA VAL A 40 -5.57 7.96 -15.07
C VAL A 40 -5.38 6.51 -15.47
N ASP A 41 -4.47 5.86 -14.76
CA ASP A 41 -4.33 4.42 -14.74
C ASP A 41 -5.68 3.92 -14.26
N LYS A 42 -6.54 3.58 -15.23
CA LYS A 42 -7.69 2.72 -14.99
C LYS A 42 -7.13 1.32 -14.73
N SER A 43 -6.36 1.19 -13.65
CA SER A 43 -6.26 -0.07 -12.94
C SER A 43 -7.70 -0.53 -12.73
N PRO A 44 -8.07 -1.78 -13.09
CA PRO A 44 -9.41 -2.26 -12.83
C PRO A 44 -9.63 -2.10 -11.33
N ASP A 45 -10.52 -1.18 -11.00
CA ASP A 45 -10.68 -0.67 -9.66
C ASP A 45 -11.03 -1.88 -8.79
N LYS A 46 -10.09 -2.35 -7.96
CA LYS A 46 -10.35 -3.45 -7.01
C LYS A 46 -11.53 -3.12 -6.08
N ARG A 47 -12.00 -1.88 -6.12
CA ARG A 47 -13.22 -1.36 -5.50
C ARG A 47 -14.50 -2.01 -6.01
N ASP A 48 -14.57 -2.53 -7.24
CA ASP A 48 -15.85 -3.05 -7.74
C ASP A 48 -16.32 -4.32 -7.01
N TYR A 49 -15.38 -5.20 -6.62
CA TYR A 49 -15.70 -6.37 -5.81
C TYR A 49 -16.08 -6.00 -4.37
N THR A 50 -15.35 -5.07 -3.76
CA THR A 50 -15.60 -4.62 -2.39
C THR A 50 -16.89 -3.78 -2.28
N ARG A 51 -17.22 -2.99 -3.30
CA ARG A 51 -18.45 -2.19 -3.32
C ARG A 51 -19.70 -3.07 -3.35
N ARG A 52 -19.78 -4.08 -4.23
CA ARG A 52 -20.92 -5.03 -4.23
C ARG A 52 -21.01 -5.83 -2.92
N SER A 53 -19.87 -6.12 -2.29
CA SER A 53 -19.82 -6.76 -0.98
C SER A 53 -20.35 -5.82 0.13
N SER A 54 -20.04 -4.53 0.06
CA SER A 54 -20.48 -3.53 1.04
C SER A 54 -21.99 -3.29 1.03
N GLU A 55 -22.63 -3.28 -0.14
CA GLU A 55 -24.09 -3.16 -0.25
C GLU A 55 -24.82 -4.34 0.39
N LYS A 56 -24.31 -5.57 0.18
CA LYS A 56 -24.84 -6.78 0.83
C LYS A 56 -24.68 -6.74 2.35
N LYS A 57 -23.53 -6.24 2.83
CA LYS A 57 -23.26 -6.06 4.26
C LYS A 57 -24.23 -5.05 4.88
N ASN A 58 -24.49 -3.93 4.22
CA ASN A 58 -25.44 -2.91 4.70
C ASN A 58 -26.87 -3.46 4.75
N ASN A 59 -27.31 -4.17 3.71
CA ASN A 59 -28.63 -4.80 3.69
C ASN A 59 -28.77 -5.86 4.80
N PHE A 60 -27.69 -6.59 5.10
CA PHE A 60 -27.66 -7.57 6.18
C PHE A 60 -27.88 -6.92 7.56
N PHE A 61 -27.16 -5.85 7.87
CA PHE A 61 -27.36 -5.13 9.14
C PHE A 61 -28.71 -4.43 9.21
N LYS A 62 -29.20 -3.87 8.10
CA LYS A 62 -30.53 -3.27 8.02
C LYS A 62 -31.61 -4.27 8.45
N ILE A 63 -31.53 -5.51 7.96
CA ILE A 63 -32.47 -6.57 8.32
C ILE A 63 -32.36 -6.95 9.79
N ILE A 64 -31.16 -7.04 10.35
CA ILE A 64 -30.99 -7.34 11.79
C ILE A 64 -31.63 -6.26 12.65
N TYR A 65 -31.36 -4.99 12.37
CA TYR A 65 -31.81 -3.89 13.22
C TYR A 65 -33.27 -3.49 12.99
N GLU A 66 -33.78 -3.56 11.77
CA GLU A 66 -35.17 -3.17 11.47
C GLU A 66 -36.17 -4.30 11.72
N LYS A 67 -35.76 -5.57 11.54
CA LYS A 67 -36.65 -6.74 11.65
C LYS A 67 -36.37 -7.64 12.85
N ASP A 68 -35.41 -7.27 13.71
CA ASP A 68 -34.96 -8.07 14.85
C ASP A 68 -34.61 -9.54 14.50
N TYR A 69 -34.10 -9.76 13.29
CA TYR A 69 -33.69 -11.10 12.87
C TYR A 69 -32.38 -11.52 13.52
N LYS A 70 -32.31 -12.80 13.88
CA LYS A 70 -31.05 -13.42 14.31
C LYS A 70 -30.10 -13.48 13.11
N VAL A 71 -28.79 -13.35 13.39
CA VAL A 71 -27.69 -13.49 12.41
C VAL A 71 -27.90 -14.61 11.38
N PRO A 72 -28.25 -15.87 11.77
CA PRO A 72 -28.50 -16.94 10.79
C PRO A 72 -29.76 -16.72 9.94
N GLN A 73 -30.81 -16.11 10.48
CA GLN A 73 -32.06 -15.85 9.75
C GLN A 73 -31.86 -14.75 8.69
N ALA A 74 -31.13 -13.69 9.03
CA ALA A 74 -30.77 -12.64 8.08
C ALA A 74 -29.83 -13.15 6.96
N ALA A 75 -28.99 -14.15 7.25
CA ALA A 75 -28.13 -14.79 6.24
C ALA A 75 -28.93 -15.59 5.20
N GLU A 76 -29.97 -16.31 5.65
CA GLU A 76 -30.85 -17.09 4.77
C GLU A 76 -31.67 -16.21 3.84
N GLU A 77 -32.21 -15.10 4.37
CA GLU A 77 -32.99 -14.13 3.61
C GLU A 77 -32.19 -13.51 2.45
N LEU A 78 -30.91 -13.18 2.69
CA LEU A 78 -30.02 -12.60 1.69
C LEU A 78 -29.23 -13.63 0.87
N LYS A 79 -29.44 -14.94 1.13
CA LYS A 79 -28.70 -16.06 0.51
C LYS A 79 -27.18 -15.88 0.61
N ILE A 80 -26.70 -15.42 1.76
CA ILE A 80 -25.28 -15.25 2.05
C ILE A 80 -24.78 -16.46 2.84
N ALA A 81 -23.57 -16.93 2.55
CA ALA A 81 -22.97 -18.01 3.31
C ALA A 81 -22.82 -17.60 4.79
N ARG A 82 -23.26 -18.46 5.72
CA ARG A 82 -23.19 -18.20 7.16
C ARG A 82 -21.77 -17.80 7.61
N ARG A 83 -20.74 -18.44 7.04
CA ARG A 83 -19.33 -18.12 7.33
C ARG A 83 -18.99 -16.65 7.03
N THR A 84 -19.45 -16.13 5.90
CA THR A 84 -19.22 -14.73 5.50
C THR A 84 -19.93 -13.76 6.43
N VAL A 85 -21.12 -14.14 6.91
CA VAL A 85 -21.89 -13.34 7.85
C VAL A 85 -21.23 -13.29 9.23
N TYR A 86 -20.71 -14.41 9.72
CA TYR A 86 -19.96 -14.45 10.99
C TYR A 86 -18.64 -13.69 10.92
N ASP A 87 -18.04 -13.53 9.74
CA ASP A 87 -16.86 -12.69 9.54
C ASP A 87 -17.19 -11.18 9.61
N TRP A 88 -18.47 -10.81 9.50
CA TRP A 88 -18.93 -9.43 9.57
C TRP A 88 -19.46 -9.00 10.94
N TYR A 89 -19.93 -9.95 11.74
CA TYR A 89 -20.51 -9.75 13.08
C TYR A 89 -19.41 -9.73 14.13
#